data_AF-A0A2N2RLS1-F1
#
_entry.id   AF-A0A2N2RLS1-F1
#
_cell.length_a   1.000
_cell.length_b   1.000
_cell.length_c   1.000
_cell.angle_alpha   90.00
_cell.angle_beta   90.00
_cell.angle_gamma   90.00
#
_symmetry.space_group_name_H-M   'P 1'
#
loop_
_entity.id
_entity.type
_entity.pdbx_description
1 polymer ?
#
loop_
_entity_poly.entity_id
_entity_poly.type
_entity_poly.pdbx_seq_one_letter_code
_entity_poly.pdbx_strand_id
1 'polypeptide(L)'
;VSVYFEVFIEILLLIVYEKFLLLNVTIFRGDYTERLITGGYHEFVNDKSAIDPYFEKYMMKNLFQYQWFSEKLENTSELRQLIYQLSAGIPRIYIALWYLAHHSAFDRGAKCLTKADFIHASNQYMSPLKPAISALLSNKPNMLSVYEDLLPRDDMFWTSMFAVK
;
A
#
# COMPACT_ATOMS: atom_id res chain seq x y z
N VAL A 1 -26.94 7.59 -0.97
CA VAL A 1 -25.63 8.11 -0.53
C VAL A 1 -24.48 7.13 -0.83
N SER A 2 -24.72 5.81 -0.85
CA SER A 2 -23.67 4.78 -0.96
C SER A 2 -22.93 4.67 -2.31
N VAL A 3 -23.60 4.80 -3.47
CA VAL A 3 -22.97 4.52 -4.78
C VAL A 3 -22.06 5.66 -5.27
N TYR A 4 -22.46 6.91 -5.04
CA TYR A 4 -21.65 8.07 -5.41
C TYR A 4 -20.39 8.20 -4.56
N PHE A 5 -20.41 7.68 -3.33
CA PHE A 5 -19.26 7.68 -2.43
C PHE A 5 -18.24 6.61 -2.84
N GLU A 6 -18.66 5.40 -3.21
CA GLU A 6 -17.75 4.35 -3.71
C GLU A 6 -17.07 4.76 -5.02
N VAL A 7 -17.82 5.29 -5.98
CA VAL A 7 -17.26 5.78 -7.25
C VAL A 7 -16.33 6.98 -7.00
N PHE A 8 -16.65 7.85 -6.03
CA PHE A 8 -15.77 8.94 -5.65
C PHE A 8 -14.52 8.46 -4.93
N ILE A 9 -14.58 7.40 -4.11
CA ILE A 9 -13.41 6.75 -3.53
C ILE A 9 -12.54 6.13 -4.61
N GLU A 10 -13.11 5.42 -5.59
CA GLU A 10 -12.31 4.85 -6.68
C GLU A 10 -11.66 5.93 -7.53
N ILE A 11 -12.39 7.00 -7.86
CA ILE A 11 -11.85 8.13 -8.63
C ILE A 11 -10.82 8.91 -7.81
N LEU A 12 -11.03 9.13 -6.51
CA LEU A 12 -10.10 9.87 -5.68
C LEU A 12 -8.87 9.01 -5.32
N LEU A 13 -9.03 7.70 -5.11
CA LEU A 13 -7.91 6.76 -5.05
C LEU A 13 -7.17 6.75 -6.37
N LEU A 14 -7.84 6.73 -7.52
CA LEU A 14 -7.18 6.85 -8.83
C LEU A 14 -6.43 8.17 -8.97
N ILE A 15 -6.98 9.31 -8.55
CA ILE A 15 -6.34 10.63 -8.67
C ILE A 15 -5.18 10.77 -7.66
N VAL A 16 -5.36 10.30 -6.43
CA VAL A 16 -4.29 10.30 -5.41
C VAL A 16 -3.20 9.31 -5.81
N TYR A 17 -3.56 8.15 -6.32
CA TYR A 17 -2.62 7.15 -6.82
C TYR A 17 -1.92 7.66 -8.07
N GLU A 18 -2.60 8.31 -9.01
CA GLU A 18 -2.03 8.90 -10.22
C GLU A 18 -1.10 10.07 -9.86
N LYS A 19 -1.51 10.98 -8.96
CA LYS A 19 -0.61 12.05 -8.47
C LYS A 19 0.56 11.51 -7.66
N PHE A 20 0.36 10.46 -6.87
CA PHE A 20 1.43 9.79 -6.15
C PHE A 20 2.35 9.01 -7.11
N LEU A 21 1.79 8.39 -8.16
CA LEU A 21 2.54 7.75 -9.24
C LEU A 21 3.31 8.81 -10.01
N LEU A 22 2.75 9.99 -10.28
CA LEU A 22 3.42 11.08 -10.98
C LEU A 22 4.53 11.71 -10.11
N LEU A 23 4.31 11.86 -8.80
CA LEU A 23 5.34 12.29 -7.87
C LEU A 23 6.48 11.25 -7.79
N ASN A 24 6.12 9.97 -7.80
CA ASN A 24 7.09 8.88 -7.86
C ASN A 24 7.71 8.75 -9.25
N VAL A 25 7.04 8.99 -10.37
CA VAL A 25 7.60 9.02 -11.75
C VAL A 25 8.60 10.15 -11.90
N THR A 26 8.45 11.23 -11.12
CA THR A 26 9.47 12.28 -11.04
C THR A 26 10.73 11.80 -10.29
N ILE A 27 10.60 10.81 -9.39
CA ILE A 27 11.70 10.10 -8.71
C ILE A 27 12.18 8.87 -9.53
N PHE A 28 11.28 8.25 -10.31
CA PHE A 28 11.43 7.11 -11.21
C PHE A 28 11.39 7.62 -12.65
N ARG A 29 12.40 8.42 -13.02
CA ARG A 29 12.69 8.69 -14.44
C ARG A 29 13.33 7.43 -15.05
N GLY A 30 12.56 6.34 -15.09
CA GLY A 30 12.85 5.14 -15.86
C GLY A 30 12.30 5.36 -17.26
N ASP A 31 13.21 5.51 -18.23
CA ASP A 31 12.89 5.73 -19.64
C ASP A 31 11.91 4.66 -20.16
N TYR A 32 11.12 4.98 -21.20
CA TYR A 32 10.24 4.05 -21.91
C TYR A 32 10.90 2.69 -22.25
N THR A 33 12.23 2.70 -22.37
CA THR A 33 13.12 1.55 -22.49
C THR A 33 12.93 0.53 -21.37
N GLU A 34 12.80 0.94 -20.11
CA GLU A 34 12.62 0.04 -18.98
C GLU A 34 11.30 -0.72 -19.09
N ARG A 35 10.20 -0.02 -19.42
CA ARG A 35 8.90 -0.64 -19.69
C ARG A 35 8.93 -1.62 -20.86
N LEU A 36 9.67 -1.30 -21.92
CA LEU A 36 9.83 -2.19 -23.08
C LEU A 36 10.68 -3.43 -22.74
N ILE A 37 11.74 -3.26 -21.95
CA ILE A 37 12.68 -4.32 -21.58
C ILE A 37 12.07 -5.27 -20.54
N THR A 38 11.36 -4.73 -19.54
CA THR A 38 10.70 -5.56 -18.51
C THR A 38 9.33 -6.09 -18.95
N GLY A 39 8.88 -5.77 -20.17
CA GLY A 39 7.55 -6.16 -20.65
C GLY A 39 6.41 -5.51 -19.86
N GLY A 40 6.64 -4.33 -19.28
CA GLY A 40 5.71 -3.63 -18.40
C GLY A 40 5.66 -4.16 -16.97
N TYR A 41 6.48 -5.15 -16.63
CA TYR A 41 6.61 -5.64 -15.26
C TYR A 41 7.56 -4.74 -14.47
N HIS A 42 7.03 -4.11 -13.42
CA HIS A 42 7.85 -3.48 -12.39
C HIS A 42 7.66 -4.27 -11.11
N GLU A 43 8.74 -4.89 -10.63
CA GLU A 43 8.73 -5.50 -9.31
C GLU A 43 8.68 -4.37 -8.28
N PHE A 44 7.55 -4.27 -7.56
CA PHE A 44 7.49 -3.44 -6.38
C PHE A 44 8.20 -4.21 -5.26
N VAL A 45 9.41 -3.77 -4.91
CA VAL A 45 10.08 -4.25 -3.71
C VAL A 45 9.24 -3.82 -2.52
N ASN A 46 8.54 -4.78 -1.91
CA ASN A 46 7.79 -4.53 -0.70
C ASN A 46 8.75 -4.22 0.45
N ASP A 47 8.38 -3.26 1.29
CA ASP A 47 9.14 -2.94 2.49
C ASP A 47 9.15 -4.17 3.40
N LYS A 48 10.34 -4.65 3.76
CA LYS A 48 10.49 -5.90 4.54
C LYS A 48 10.26 -5.71 6.02
N SER A 49 10.21 -4.45 6.48
CA SER A 49 10.09 -4.07 7.88
C SER A 49 9.60 -2.63 8.02
N ALA A 50 9.00 -2.33 9.16
CA ALA A 50 8.65 -0.95 9.56
C ALA A 50 9.87 -0.01 9.69
N ILE A 51 11.08 -0.57 9.76
CA ILE A 51 12.37 0.14 9.88
C ILE A 51 13.08 0.21 8.52
N ASP A 52 12.44 -0.23 7.43
CA ASP A 52 13.04 -0.11 6.11
C ASP A 52 13.36 1.36 5.81
N PRO A 53 14.62 1.72 5.50
CA PRO A 53 15.00 3.08 5.17
C PRO A 53 14.16 3.66 4.02
N TYR A 54 13.70 2.83 3.08
CA TYR A 54 12.83 3.27 2.00
C TYR A 54 11.45 3.70 2.53
N PHE A 55 10.81 2.82 3.29
CA PHE A 55 9.52 3.07 3.95
C PHE A 55 9.56 4.34 4.82
N GLU A 56 10.56 4.46 5.69
CA GLU A 56 10.66 5.58 6.63
C GLU A 56 11.00 6.90 5.92
N LYS A 57 12.05 6.90 5.11
CA LYS A 57 12.64 8.14 4.57
C LYS A 57 11.87 8.70 3.39
N TYR A 58 11.27 7.85 2.56
CA TYR A 58 10.61 8.26 1.33
C TYR A 58 9.09 8.15 1.44
N MET A 59 8.57 6.97 1.78
CA MET A 59 7.11 6.76 1.74
C MET A 59 6.40 7.47 2.89
N MET A 60 6.77 7.21 4.14
CA MET A 60 6.14 7.82 5.31
C MET A 60 6.39 9.33 5.35
N LYS A 61 7.61 9.79 5.06
CA LYS A 61 7.89 11.23 5.00
C LYS A 61 6.99 11.97 4.01
N ASN A 62 6.71 11.40 2.84
CA ASN A 62 5.83 12.01 1.85
C ASN A 62 4.36 11.91 2.27
N LEU A 63 3.93 10.75 2.76
CA LEU A 63 2.54 10.52 3.16
C LEU A 63 2.09 11.47 4.28
N PHE A 64 2.95 11.74 5.26
CA PHE A 64 2.64 12.64 6.37
C PHE A 64 2.50 14.11 5.97
N GLN A 65 2.98 14.52 4.79
CA GLN A 65 2.73 15.86 4.26
C GLN A 65 1.26 16.02 3.84
N TYR A 66 0.58 14.92 3.50
CA TYR A 66 -0.80 14.90 3.02
C TYR A 66 -1.80 14.59 4.14
N GLN A 67 -1.81 15.44 5.17
CA GLN A 67 -2.83 15.39 6.23
C GLN A 67 -3.87 16.48 6.02
N TRP A 68 -5.15 16.14 6.12
CA TRP A 68 -6.25 17.09 5.88
C TRP A 68 -6.58 17.98 7.07
N PHE A 69 -6.15 17.58 8.27
CA PHE A 69 -6.49 18.27 9.51
C PHE A 69 -5.52 19.41 9.84
N SER A 70 -6.00 20.37 10.63
CA SER A 70 -5.19 21.51 11.11
C SER A 70 -4.11 21.05 12.08
N GLU A 71 -4.45 20.14 12.99
CA GLU A 71 -3.51 19.52 13.92
C GLU A 71 -2.88 18.30 13.24
N LYS A 72 -1.56 18.39 13.03
CA LYS A 72 -0.80 17.36 12.33
C LYS A 72 -0.38 16.25 13.29
N LEU A 73 -0.62 15.01 12.88
CA LEU A 73 -0.10 13.82 13.52
C LEU A 73 1.39 13.69 13.25
N GLU A 74 2.19 13.50 14.30
CA GLU A 74 3.64 13.37 14.20
C GLU A 74 4.06 11.99 13.67
N ASN A 75 5.11 11.98 12.85
CA ASN A 75 5.71 10.76 12.32
C ASN A 75 6.56 10.04 13.39
N THR A 76 5.89 9.35 14.30
CA THR A 76 6.51 8.54 15.35
C THR A 76 6.79 7.11 14.89
N SER A 77 7.82 6.46 15.45
CA SER A 77 8.16 5.07 15.14
C SER A 77 7.00 4.10 15.41
N GLU A 78 6.28 4.32 16.52
CA GLU A 78 5.11 3.52 16.90
C GLU A 78 4.00 3.59 15.84
N LEU A 79 3.77 4.77 15.26
CA LEU A 79 2.76 4.95 14.22
C LEU A 79 3.19 4.31 12.89
N ARG A 80 4.48 4.41 12.54
CA ARG A 80 5.03 3.69 11.37
C ARG A 80 4.88 2.18 11.54
N GLN A 81 5.17 1.67 12.73
CA GLN A 81 5.01 0.25 13.04
C GLN A 81 3.54 -0.19 12.95
N LEU A 82 2.61 0.63 13.45
CA LEU A 82 1.17 0.36 13.31
C LEU A 82 0.75 0.31 11.84
N ILE A 83 1.14 1.31 11.03
CA ILE A 83 0.80 1.35 9.60
C ILE A 83 1.38 0.13 8.88
N TYR A 84 2.63 -0.25 9.18
CA TYR A 84 3.25 -1.45 8.63
C TYR A 84 2.50 -2.72 9.01
N GLN A 85 2.11 -2.89 10.27
CA GLN A 85 1.33 -4.05 10.73
C GLN A 85 -0.04 -4.14 10.06
N LEU A 86 -0.67 -3.00 9.76
CA LEU A 86 -1.98 -2.97 9.12
C LEU A 86 -1.92 -3.08 7.59
N SER A 87 -0.73 -3.03 6.97
CA SER A 87 -0.58 -2.99 5.52
C SER A 87 0.45 -3.97 4.94
N ALA A 88 1.24 -4.64 5.79
CA ALA A 88 2.41 -5.43 5.40
C ALA A 88 3.41 -4.68 4.51
N GLY A 89 3.47 -3.34 4.60
CA GLY A 89 4.37 -2.53 3.79
C GLY A 89 3.96 -2.40 2.31
N ILE A 90 2.76 -2.85 1.93
CA ILE A 90 2.29 -2.74 0.54
C ILE A 90 1.77 -1.32 0.26
N PRO A 91 2.34 -0.60 -0.73
CA PRO A 91 1.96 0.78 -1.05
C PRO A 91 0.48 1.03 -1.25
N ARG A 92 -0.15 0.18 -2.05
CA ARG A 92 -1.59 0.28 -2.32
C ARG A 92 -2.42 0.15 -1.05
N ILE A 93 -2.01 -0.69 -0.10
CA ILE A 93 -2.76 -0.92 1.14
C ILE A 93 -2.55 0.24 2.10
N TYR A 94 -1.33 0.70 2.38
CA TYR A 94 -1.16 1.78 3.34
C TYR A 94 -1.67 3.14 2.83
N ILE A 95 -1.68 3.40 1.53
CA ILE A 95 -2.30 4.62 0.97
C ILE A 95 -3.82 4.58 1.17
N ALA A 96 -4.45 3.45 0.87
CA ALA A 96 -5.88 3.27 1.13
C ALA A 96 -6.20 3.37 2.63
N LEU A 97 -5.35 2.80 3.49
CA LEU A 97 -5.51 2.87 4.94
C LEU A 97 -5.41 4.31 5.44
N TRP A 98 -4.45 5.08 4.91
CA TRP A 98 -4.27 6.50 5.24
C TRP A 98 -5.51 7.32 4.91
N TYR A 99 -6.07 7.13 3.71
CA TYR A 99 -7.31 7.77 3.28
C TYR A 99 -8.48 7.39 4.19
N LEU A 100 -8.67 6.09 4.45
CA LEU A 100 -9.79 5.60 5.25
C LEU A 100 -9.70 6.03 6.73
N ALA A 101 -8.49 6.17 7.27
CA ALA A 101 -8.29 6.73 8.59
C ALA A 101 -8.70 8.22 8.64
N HIS A 102 -8.37 8.99 7.59
CA HIS A 102 -8.85 10.38 7.48
C HIS A 102 -10.37 10.46 7.36
N HIS A 103 -10.98 9.56 6.60
CA HIS A 103 -12.42 9.46 6.50
C HIS A 103 -13.06 9.18 7.86
N SER A 104 -12.56 8.18 8.59
CA SER A 104 -13.03 7.86 9.95
C SER A 104 -12.88 9.05 10.92
N ALA A 105 -11.78 9.78 10.82
CA ALA A 105 -11.56 10.98 11.64
C ALA A 105 -12.53 12.12 11.25
N PHE A 106 -12.86 12.24 9.97
CA PHE A 106 -13.83 13.22 9.49
C PHE A 106 -15.25 12.90 9.99
N ASP A 107 -15.67 11.63 9.91
CA ASP A 107 -16.99 11.19 10.37
C ASP A 107 -17.22 11.45 11.87
N ARG A 108 -16.18 11.35 12.69
CA ARG A 108 -16.27 11.68 14.13
C ARG A 108 -16.17 13.18 14.46
N GLY A 109 -16.02 14.05 13.46
CA GLY A 109 -15.82 15.48 13.66
C GLY A 109 -14.48 15.84 14.31
N ALA A 110 -13.43 15.07 14.03
CA ALA A 110 -12.10 15.27 14.60
C ALA A 110 -11.41 16.54 14.12
N LYS A 111 -10.52 17.08 14.97
CA LYS A 111 -9.54 18.10 14.57
C LYS A 111 -8.15 17.54 14.25
N CYS A 112 -7.90 16.28 14.59
CA CYS A 112 -6.62 15.59 14.43
C CYS A 112 -6.84 14.11 14.10
N LEU A 113 -5.87 13.52 13.39
CA LEU A 113 -5.85 12.08 13.12
C LEU A 113 -5.25 11.33 14.31
N THR A 114 -5.81 10.17 14.67
CA THR A 114 -5.33 9.36 15.80
C THR A 114 -5.04 7.91 15.38
N LYS A 115 -4.23 7.21 16.19
CA LYS A 115 -3.95 5.77 16.00
C LYS A 115 -5.24 4.92 15.97
N ALA A 116 -6.26 5.32 16.73
CA ALA A 116 -7.55 4.64 16.77
C ALA A 116 -8.28 4.69 15.42
N ASP A 117 -8.13 5.79 14.67
CA ASP A 117 -8.76 5.95 13.34
C ASP A 117 -8.19 4.92 12.35
N PHE A 118 -6.88 4.62 12.42
CA PHE A 118 -6.24 3.57 11.60
C PHE A 118 -6.74 2.18 11.94
N ILE A 119 -6.86 1.87 13.23
CA ILE A 119 -7.35 0.57 13.71
C ILE A 119 -8.81 0.39 13.30
N HIS A 120 -9.63 1.42 13.49
CA HIS A 120 -11.03 1.41 13.08
C HIS A 120 -11.15 1.22 11.57
N ALA A 121 -10.39 1.98 10.77
CA ALA A 121 -10.41 1.87 9.32
C ALA A 121 -10.01 0.47 8.82
N SER A 122 -8.95 -0.10 9.41
CA SER A 122 -8.53 -1.47 9.08
C SER A 122 -9.61 -2.50 9.43
N ASN A 123 -10.25 -2.34 10.60
CA ASN A 123 -11.30 -3.24 11.06
C ASN A 123 -12.57 -3.17 10.22
N GLN A 124 -12.99 -1.98 9.84
CA GLN A 124 -14.26 -1.73 9.18
C GLN A 124 -14.18 -1.91 7.67
N TYR A 125 -13.19 -1.27 7.03
CA TYR A 125 -13.11 -1.16 5.57
C TYR A 125 -12.14 -2.15 4.94
N MET A 126 -11.13 -2.60 5.69
CA MET A 126 -10.11 -3.54 5.20
C MET A 126 -10.23 -4.95 5.77
N SER A 127 -11.37 -5.28 6.40
CA SER A 127 -11.62 -6.61 6.98
C SER A 127 -11.27 -7.76 6.01
N PRO A 128 -11.65 -7.72 4.72
CA PRO A 128 -11.33 -8.79 3.77
C PRO A 128 -9.83 -8.96 3.47
N LEU A 129 -9.02 -7.89 3.63
CA LEU A 129 -7.59 -7.93 3.33
C LEU A 129 -6.76 -8.49 4.49
N LYS A 130 -7.32 -8.53 5.71
CA LYS A 130 -6.60 -8.94 6.91
C LYS A 130 -5.99 -10.34 6.83
N PRO A 131 -6.67 -11.37 6.29
CA PRO A 131 -6.07 -12.70 6.17
C PRO A 131 -4.83 -12.66 5.27
N ALA A 132 -4.87 -11.94 4.14
CA ALA A 132 -3.74 -11.77 3.24
C ALA A 132 -2.58 -11.00 3.91
N ILE A 133 -2.88 -9.88 4.59
CA ILE A 133 -1.88 -9.11 5.36
C ILE A 133 -1.23 -9.99 6.42
N SER A 134 -2.02 -10.81 7.13
CA SER A 134 -1.50 -11.71 8.16
C SER A 134 -0.59 -12.82 7.57
N ALA A 135 -0.92 -13.32 6.38
CA ALA A 135 -0.09 -14.29 5.66
C ALA A 135 1.25 -13.67 5.25
N LEU A 136 1.23 -12.45 4.71
CA LEU A 136 2.42 -11.69 4.34
C LEU A 136 3.34 -11.41 5.52
N LEU A 137 2.78 -10.94 6.64
CA LEU A 137 3.55 -10.69 7.87
C LEU A 137 4.12 -11.96 8.50
N SER A 138 3.40 -13.09 8.36
CA SER A 138 3.84 -14.38 8.93
C SER A 138 4.94 -15.04 8.11
N ASN A 139 5.09 -14.67 6.84
CA ASN A 139 6.03 -15.27 5.89
C ASN A 139 5.99 -16.82 5.86
N LYS A 140 4.81 -17.41 6.11
CA LYS A 140 4.62 -18.86 6.15
C LYS A 140 4.19 -19.36 4.77
N PRO A 141 4.93 -20.30 4.14
CA PRO A 141 4.65 -20.75 2.79
C PRO A 141 3.24 -21.34 2.63
N ASN A 142 2.75 -22.07 3.63
CA ASN A 142 1.41 -22.66 3.64
C ASN A 142 0.27 -21.62 3.63
N MET A 143 0.52 -20.40 4.14
CA MET A 143 -0.46 -19.31 4.18
C MET A 143 -0.38 -18.47 2.92
N LEU A 144 0.83 -18.34 2.34
CA LEU A 144 1.05 -17.64 1.08
C LEU A 144 0.51 -18.42 -0.11
N SER A 145 0.55 -19.76 -0.08
CA SER A 145 0.06 -20.62 -1.16
C SER A 145 -1.45 -20.55 -1.41
N VAL A 146 -2.21 -19.92 -0.50
CA VAL A 146 -3.63 -19.62 -0.70
C VAL A 146 -3.82 -18.46 -1.69
N TYR A 147 -2.81 -17.61 -1.85
CA TYR A 147 -2.83 -16.43 -2.70
C TYR A 147 -1.84 -16.62 -3.85
N GLU A 148 -2.36 -16.99 -5.02
CA GLU A 148 -1.57 -17.26 -6.22
C GLU A 148 -0.65 -16.08 -6.59
N ASP A 149 -1.13 -14.84 -6.42
CA ASP A 149 -0.37 -13.61 -6.66
C ASP A 149 0.82 -13.40 -5.71
N LEU A 150 0.85 -14.10 -4.58
CA LEU A 150 1.92 -13.98 -3.57
C LEU A 150 2.98 -15.08 -3.70
N LEU A 151 2.77 -16.04 -4.59
CA LEU A 151 3.75 -17.10 -4.84
C LEU A 151 4.91 -16.55 -5.68
N PRO A 152 6.16 -16.95 -5.37
CA PRO A 152 7.27 -16.67 -6.26
C PRO A 152 6.95 -17.28 -7.63
N ARG A 153 7.14 -16.48 -8.68
CA ARG A 153 6.79 -16.88 -10.05
C ARG A 153 7.56 -18.16 -10.40
N ASP A 154 6.84 -19.16 -10.88
CA ASP A 154 7.46 -20.39 -11.36
C ASP A 154 8.00 -20.16 -12.78
N ASP A 155 9.18 -19.54 -12.85
CA ASP A 155 9.88 -19.28 -14.12
C ASP A 155 10.20 -20.58 -14.89
N MET A 156 10.07 -21.74 -14.22
CA MET A 156 10.26 -23.07 -14.82
C MET A 156 9.19 -23.42 -15.86
N PHE A 157 7.99 -22.84 -15.78
CA PHE A 157 6.93 -23.14 -16.76
C PHE A 157 7.31 -22.69 -18.18
N TRP A 158 7.77 -21.44 -18.35
CA TRP A 158 8.15 -20.94 -19.67
C TRP A 158 9.48 -21.52 -20.15
N THR A 159 10.44 -21.75 -19.25
CA THR A 159 11.70 -22.40 -19.62
C THR A 159 11.50 -23.85 -20.07
N SER A 160 10.56 -24.59 -19.48
CA SER A 160 10.23 -25.95 -19.94
C SER A 160 9.44 -25.99 -21.25
N MET A 161 8.58 -24.99 -21.51
CA MET A 161 7.86 -24.83 -22.79
C MET A 161 8.78 -24.51 -23.97
N PHE A 162 9.84 -23.73 -23.75
CA PHE A 162 10.80 -23.33 -24.80
C PHE A 162 12.13 -24.10 -24.74
N ALA A 163 12.29 -25.03 -23.81
CA ALA A 163 13.37 -26.01 -23.83
C ALA A 163 13.12 -26.98 -24.99
N VAL A 164 13.64 -26.59 -26.16
CA VAL A 164 13.69 -27.41 -27.37
C VAL A 164 14.49 -28.69 -27.06
N LYS A 165 13.90 -29.85 -27.38
CA LYS A 165 14.59 -31.15 -27.40
C LYS A 165 15.61 -31.22 -28.53
#